data_AF-A0A817Y319-F1
#
_entry.id   AF-A0A817Y319-F1
#
_cell.length_a   1.000
_cell.length_b   1.000
_cell.length_c   1.000
_cell.angle_alpha   90.00
_cell.angle_beta   90.00
_cell.angle_gamma   90.00
#
_symmetry.space_group_name_H-M   'P 1'
#
loop_
_entity.id
_entity.type
_entity.pdbx_description
1 polymer ?
#
loop_
_entity_poly.entity_id
_entity_poly.type
_entity_poly.pdbx_seq_one_letter_code
_entity_poly.pdbx_strand_id
1 'polypeptide(L)'
;MSLEEALKPVDHFIEDLSGYAAIVKKDCTNPEDGLTQDESASIMIFGMECEETSLYRIFNTALRSENTDKIKPWFSYLKLFMTTLHKLPSFQGVVWRGLQIDLSMEYTKGQRHTWWTVSSTTCDASVWQMYSTYN
;
A
#
# COMPACT_ATOMS: atom_id res chain seq x y z
N MET A 1 -2.38 -7.43 17.14
CA MET A 1 -1.11 -7.77 16.48
C MET A 1 -0.45 -6.45 16.17
N SER A 2 0.81 -6.31 16.57
CA SER A 2 1.54 -5.07 16.35
C SER A 2 2.03 -4.97 14.90
N LEU A 3 2.39 -3.76 14.46
CA LEU A 3 3.00 -3.53 13.16
C LEU A 3 4.33 -4.29 13.02
N GLU A 4 5.16 -4.28 14.06
CA GLU A 4 6.45 -4.96 14.08
C GLU A 4 6.28 -6.49 13.98
N GLU A 5 5.30 -7.07 14.70
CA GLU A 5 4.96 -8.49 14.56
C GLU A 5 4.51 -8.83 13.14
N ALA A 6 3.73 -7.94 12.52
CA ALA A 6 3.20 -8.14 11.18
C ALA A 6 4.26 -8.04 10.08
N LEU A 7 5.28 -7.19 10.27
CA LEU A 7 6.37 -6.96 9.31
C LEU A 7 7.58 -7.88 9.53
N LYS A 8 7.70 -8.52 10.70
CA LYS A 8 8.82 -9.42 11.03
C LYS A 8 9.18 -10.44 9.93
N PRO A 9 8.23 -11.09 9.21
CA PRO A 9 8.59 -12.04 8.17
C PRO A 9 9.22 -11.40 6.92
N VAL A 10 9.02 -10.09 6.72
CA VAL A 10 9.45 -9.34 5.53
C VAL A 10 10.51 -8.29 5.84
N ASP A 11 10.92 -8.15 7.10
CA ASP A 11 11.92 -7.18 7.57
C ASP A 11 13.24 -7.28 6.80
N HIS A 12 13.66 -8.49 6.43
CA HIS A 12 14.89 -8.71 5.65
C HIS A 12 14.79 -8.35 4.16
N PHE A 13 13.59 -8.03 3.64
CA PHE A 13 13.42 -7.60 2.25
C PHE A 13 13.65 -6.10 2.06
N ILE A 14 13.61 -5.33 3.15
CA ILE A 14 13.59 -3.87 3.13
C ILE A 14 14.60 -3.37 4.14
N GLU A 15 15.56 -2.57 3.69
CA GLU A 15 16.54 -1.98 4.58
C GLU A 15 15.86 -1.12 5.66
N ASP A 16 16.19 -1.41 6.92
CA ASP A 16 15.68 -0.72 8.11
C ASP A 16 14.14 -0.65 8.24
N LEU A 17 13.41 -1.67 7.75
CA LEU A 17 11.95 -1.68 7.85
C LEU A 17 11.43 -1.53 9.28
N SER A 18 12.06 -2.21 10.23
CA SER A 18 11.76 -2.07 11.65
C SER A 18 11.98 -0.65 12.17
N GLY A 19 13.03 0.04 11.71
CA GLY A 19 13.28 1.45 12.03
C GLY A 19 12.17 2.36 11.50
N TYR A 20 11.80 2.21 10.23
CA TYR A 20 10.68 2.95 9.64
C TYR A 20 9.36 2.68 10.36
N ALA A 21 9.07 1.41 10.70
CA ALA A 21 7.88 1.04 11.45
C ALA A 21 7.83 1.73 12.82
N ALA A 22 8.96 1.79 13.53
CA ALA A 22 9.06 2.47 14.83
C ALA A 22 8.87 3.99 14.70
N ILE A 23 9.38 4.62 13.64
CA ILE A 23 9.20 6.05 13.37
C ILE A 23 7.71 6.34 13.10
N VAL A 24 7.12 5.65 12.13
CA VAL A 24 5.72 5.82 11.73
C VAL A 24 4.77 5.61 12.91
N LYS A 25 5.03 4.61 13.74
CA LYS A 25 4.22 4.32 14.91
C LYS A 25 4.24 5.45 15.93
N LYS A 26 5.38 6.12 16.12
CA LYS A 26 5.49 7.31 17.00
C LYS A 26 4.68 8.49 16.46
N ASP A 27 4.50 8.60 15.16
CA ASP A 27 3.67 9.65 14.56
C ASP A 27 2.16 9.34 14.68
N CYS A 28 1.78 8.07 14.84
CA CYS A 28 0.40 7.61 14.97
C CYS A 28 -0.14 7.60 16.42
N THR A 29 0.19 8.61 17.24
CA THR A 29 -0.15 8.63 18.69
C THR A 29 -1.63 8.90 19.01
N ASN A 30 -2.39 9.49 18.09
CA ASN A 30 -3.81 9.78 18.27
C ASN A 30 -4.61 9.27 17.05
N PRO A 31 -4.82 7.96 16.93
CA PRO A 31 -5.52 7.38 15.80
C PRO A 31 -7.01 7.76 15.78
N GLU A 32 -7.54 8.06 14.60
CA GLU A 32 -8.95 8.36 14.35
C GLU A 32 -9.72 7.10 13.90
N ASP A 33 -11.01 7.22 13.63
CA ASP A 33 -11.86 6.16 13.06
C ASP A 33 -11.89 4.83 13.86
N GLY A 34 -11.60 4.90 15.16
CA GLY A 34 -11.54 3.71 16.02
C GLY A 34 -10.36 2.78 15.70
N LEU A 35 -9.36 3.28 14.98
CA LEU A 35 -8.14 2.56 14.70
C LEU A 35 -7.26 2.47 15.94
N THR A 36 -6.49 1.39 16.03
CA THR A 36 -5.36 1.33 16.96
C THR A 36 -4.14 2.05 16.37
N GLN A 37 -3.17 2.39 17.21
CA GLN A 37 -1.91 2.98 16.75
C GLN A 37 -1.20 2.11 15.69
N ASP A 38 -1.19 0.78 15.87
CA ASP A 38 -0.60 -0.16 14.91
C ASP A 38 -1.37 -0.21 13.58
N GLU A 39 -2.68 -0.04 13.63
CA GLU A 39 -3.54 -0.02 12.45
C GLU A 39 -3.31 1.27 11.63
N SER A 40 -3.31 2.44 12.27
CA SER A 40 -2.95 3.70 11.58
C SER A 40 -1.53 3.66 11.02
N ALA A 41 -0.58 3.14 11.79
CA ALA A 41 0.81 3.00 11.35
C ALA A 41 0.93 2.05 10.14
N SER A 42 0.11 1.01 10.06
CA SER A 42 0.10 0.07 8.92
C SER A 42 -0.30 0.73 7.59
N ILE A 43 -1.17 1.75 7.63
CA ILE A 43 -1.55 2.56 6.46
C ILE A 43 -0.48 3.58 6.16
N MET A 44 0.02 4.28 7.17
CA MET A 44 1.02 5.33 6.98
C MET A 44 2.30 4.78 6.35
N ILE A 45 2.82 3.65 6.83
CA ILE A 45 4.02 3.02 6.24
C ILE A 45 3.80 2.55 4.80
N PHE A 46 2.56 2.17 4.43
CA PHE A 46 2.20 1.86 3.05
C PHE A 46 2.16 3.10 2.16
N GLY A 47 1.71 4.23 2.69
CA GLY A 47 1.64 5.50 1.96
C GLY A 47 2.99 6.21 1.80
N MET A 48 4.02 5.79 2.54
CA MET A 48 5.37 6.32 2.38
C MET A 48 5.98 5.82 1.08
N GLU A 49 5.93 6.66 0.04
CA GLU A 49 6.75 6.52 -1.15
C GLU A 49 8.21 6.89 -0.81
N CYS A 50 8.92 5.99 -0.13
CA CYS A 50 10.38 5.97 -0.17
C CYS A 50 10.85 5.36 -1.50
N GLU A 51 12.14 5.42 -1.80
CA GLU A 51 12.81 5.00 -3.05
C GLU A 51 12.44 3.57 -3.54
N GLU A 52 13.19 3.01 -4.48
CA GLU A 52 12.91 1.69 -5.08
C GLU A 52 12.68 0.54 -4.07
N THR A 53 13.12 0.70 -2.82
CA THR A 53 13.00 -0.26 -1.72
C THR A 53 11.83 0.00 -0.76
N SER A 54 10.89 0.89 -1.06
CA SER A 54 9.73 1.13 -0.18
C SER A 54 8.84 -0.10 0.00
N LEU A 55 8.19 -0.17 1.17
CA LEU A 55 7.21 -1.21 1.48
C LEU A 55 6.13 -1.29 0.41
N TYR A 56 5.60 -0.14 -0.03
CA TYR A 56 4.62 -0.05 -1.12
C TYR A 56 5.06 -0.81 -2.37
N ARG A 57 6.29 -0.56 -2.85
CA ARG A 57 6.81 -1.15 -4.10
C ARG A 57 7.02 -2.64 -3.98
N ILE A 58 7.69 -3.08 -2.93
CA ILE A 58 8.04 -4.49 -2.74
C ILE A 58 6.78 -5.32 -2.45
N PHE A 59 5.86 -4.78 -1.64
CA PHE A 59 4.58 -5.42 -1.37
C PHE A 59 3.74 -5.59 -2.63
N ASN A 60 3.56 -4.53 -3.42
CA ASN A 60 2.80 -4.62 -4.67
C ASN A 60 3.49 -5.49 -5.73
N THR A 61 4.81 -5.58 -5.72
CA THR A 61 5.55 -6.50 -6.59
C THR A 61 5.28 -7.96 -6.20
N ALA A 62 5.28 -8.27 -4.90
CA ALA A 62 4.94 -9.60 -4.42
C ALA A 62 3.50 -10.00 -4.81
N LEU A 63 2.54 -9.09 -4.62
CA LEU A 63 1.14 -9.32 -5.01
C LEU A 63 0.98 -9.54 -6.52
N ARG A 64 1.65 -8.75 -7.35
CA ARG A 64 1.57 -8.85 -8.82
C ARG A 64 2.21 -10.13 -9.37
N SER A 65 3.08 -10.78 -8.60
CA SER A 65 3.82 -11.95 -9.07
C SER A 65 2.97 -13.22 -9.20
N GLU A 66 1.75 -13.24 -8.65
CA GLU A 66 0.85 -14.40 -8.58
C GLU A 66 1.50 -15.66 -7.97
N ASN A 67 2.63 -15.49 -7.29
CA ASN A 67 3.40 -16.57 -6.70
C ASN A 67 3.11 -16.63 -5.21
N THR A 68 2.37 -17.67 -4.80
CA THR A 68 1.99 -17.88 -3.41
C THR A 68 3.18 -17.88 -2.45
N ASP A 69 4.34 -18.39 -2.85
CA ASP A 69 5.53 -18.42 -2.00
C ASP A 69 6.12 -17.03 -1.78
N LYS A 70 5.96 -16.12 -2.76
CA LYS A 70 6.34 -14.71 -2.60
C LYS A 70 5.35 -13.92 -1.75
N ILE A 71 4.08 -14.34 -1.70
CA ILE A 71 3.02 -13.64 -0.95
C ILE A 71 2.94 -14.12 0.50
N LYS A 72 3.22 -15.40 0.78
CA LYS A 72 3.15 -16.00 2.13
C LYS A 72 3.83 -15.15 3.23
N PRO A 73 5.05 -14.61 3.04
CA PRO A 73 5.67 -13.75 4.06
C PRO A 73 4.83 -12.52 4.41
N TRP A 74 4.03 -12.02 3.48
CA TRP A 74 3.18 -10.84 3.64
C TRP A 74 1.84 -11.11 4.32
N PHE A 75 1.48 -12.37 4.63
CA PHE A 75 0.16 -12.69 5.17
C PHE A 75 -0.16 -11.98 6.49
N SER A 76 0.82 -11.85 7.39
CA SER A 76 0.63 -11.12 8.65
C SER A 76 0.37 -9.64 8.40
N TYR A 77 1.13 -9.02 7.50
CA TYR A 77 0.91 -7.64 7.10
C TYR A 77 -0.42 -7.44 6.35
N LEU A 78 -0.75 -8.30 5.40
CA LEU A 78 -2.04 -8.32 4.68
C LEU A 78 -3.22 -8.40 5.65
N LYS A 79 -3.13 -9.25 6.66
CA LYS A 79 -4.18 -9.37 7.68
C LYS A 79 -4.34 -8.06 8.45
N LEU A 80 -3.25 -7.44 8.93
CA LEU A 80 -3.31 -6.15 9.63
C LEU A 80 -3.90 -5.07 8.71
N PHE A 81 -3.30 -4.88 7.55
CA PHE A 81 -3.64 -3.85 6.58
C PHE A 81 -5.09 -3.95 6.12
N MET A 82 -5.54 -5.14 5.71
CA MET A 82 -6.93 -5.34 5.29
C MET A 82 -7.90 -5.13 6.46
N THR A 83 -7.58 -5.61 7.66
CA THR A 83 -8.44 -5.38 8.85
C THR A 83 -8.60 -3.89 9.12
N THR A 84 -7.51 -3.12 9.00
CA THR A 84 -7.55 -1.66 9.11
C THR A 84 -8.46 -1.04 8.06
N LEU A 85 -8.28 -1.40 6.78
CA LEU A 85 -9.09 -0.84 5.69
C LEU A 85 -10.59 -1.11 5.86
N HIS A 86 -10.98 -2.26 6.43
CA HIS A 86 -12.39 -2.57 6.69
C HIS A 86 -13.02 -1.71 7.80
N LYS A 87 -12.23 -1.05 8.65
CA LYS A 87 -12.73 -0.14 9.68
C LYS A 87 -12.96 1.28 9.16
N LEU A 88 -12.27 1.66 8.09
CA LEU A 88 -12.34 3.00 7.54
C LEU A 88 -13.67 3.25 6.82
N PRO A 89 -14.14 4.51 6.78
CA PRO A 89 -15.32 4.87 6.03
C PRO A 89 -15.12 4.59 4.53
N SER A 90 -16.15 4.03 3.90
CA SER A 90 -16.16 3.84 2.44
C SER A 90 -16.31 5.18 1.73
N PHE A 91 -15.53 5.40 0.68
CA PHE A 91 -15.65 6.55 -0.20
C PHE A 91 -16.37 6.17 -1.50
N GLN A 92 -17.34 6.97 -1.91
CA GLN A 92 -18.02 6.85 -3.20
C GLN A 92 -17.87 8.16 -3.99
N GLY A 93 -17.14 8.11 -5.09
CA GLY A 93 -16.88 9.27 -5.93
C GLY A 93 -15.89 8.96 -7.04
N VAL A 94 -15.51 10.01 -7.78
CA VAL A 94 -14.44 9.90 -8.79
C VAL A 94 -13.10 10.02 -8.07
N VAL A 95 -12.23 9.05 -8.32
CA VAL A 95 -10.84 9.05 -7.87
C VAL A 95 -9.91 8.92 -9.06
N TRP A 96 -8.72 9.47 -8.92
CA TRP A 96 -7.67 9.46 -9.92
C TRP A 96 -6.51 8.61 -9.43
N ARG A 97 -5.86 7.89 -10.36
CA ARG A 97 -4.63 7.14 -10.08
C ARG A 97 -3.58 7.53 -11.10
N GLY A 98 -2.45 8.06 -10.62
CA GLY A 98 -1.27 8.30 -11.44
C GLY A 98 -0.60 6.97 -11.78
N LEU A 99 -0.25 6.76 -13.05
CA LEU A 99 0.51 5.61 -13.51
C LEU A 99 1.61 6.10 -14.44
N GLN A 100 2.87 5.76 -14.14
CA GLN A 100 4.03 6.05 -14.98
C GLN A 100 4.27 4.92 -16.01
N ILE A 101 3.20 4.37 -16.57
CA ILE A 101 3.26 3.30 -17.57
C ILE A 101 2.05 3.42 -18.50
N ASP A 102 2.30 3.28 -19.81
CA ASP A 102 1.23 3.23 -20.80
C ASP A 102 0.58 1.83 -20.77
N LEU A 103 -0.64 1.78 -20.23
CA LEU A 103 -1.44 0.58 -20.13
C LEU A 103 -2.51 0.49 -21.23
N SER A 104 -2.53 1.43 -22.18
CA SER A 104 -3.59 1.51 -23.21
C SER A 104 -3.68 0.24 -24.06
N MET A 105 -2.56 -0.43 -24.30
CA MET A 105 -2.50 -1.69 -25.05
C MET A 105 -2.83 -2.92 -24.20
N GLU A 106 -2.64 -2.85 -22.87
CA GLU A 106 -2.87 -3.98 -21.97
C GLU A 106 -4.33 -4.11 -21.53
N TYR A 107 -5.06 -2.99 -21.44
CA TYR A 107 -6.44 -2.97 -20.97
C TYR A 107 -7.42 -2.65 -22.09
N THR A 108 -7.70 -3.66 -22.91
CA THR A 108 -8.73 -3.54 -23.95
C THR A 108 -10.13 -3.59 -23.35
N LYS A 109 -11.03 -2.75 -23.90
CA LYS A 109 -12.41 -2.65 -23.43
C LYS A 109 -13.13 -4.00 -23.52
N GLY A 110 -13.74 -4.43 -22.41
CA GLY A 110 -14.50 -5.68 -22.34
C GLY A 110 -13.70 -6.88 -21.84
N GLN A 111 -12.39 -6.74 -21.62
CA GLN A 111 -11.60 -7.78 -20.96
C GLN A 111 -11.74 -7.72 -19.44
N ARG A 112 -11.74 -8.90 -18.82
CA ARG A 112 -11.68 -9.05 -17.36
C ARG A 112 -10.21 -9.19 -16.96
N HIS A 113 -9.77 -8.33 -16.06
CA HIS A 113 -8.43 -8.33 -15.50
C HIS A 113 -8.51 -8.51 -13.99
N THR A 114 -7.65 -9.36 -13.43
CA THR A 114 -7.50 -9.48 -11.98
C THR A 114 -6.48 -8.46 -11.52
N TRP A 115 -6.91 -7.54 -10.66
CA TRP A 115 -6.05 -6.51 -10.11
C TRP A 115 -5.50 -6.96 -8.75
N TRP A 116 -4.33 -7.57 -8.74
CA TRP A 116 -3.73 -8.14 -7.52
C TRP A 116 -3.17 -7.09 -6.55
N THR A 117 -2.78 -5.93 -7.06
CA THR A 117 -2.06 -4.91 -6.28
C THR A 117 -3.01 -3.99 -5.52
N VAL A 118 -2.52 -3.35 -4.46
CA VAL A 118 -3.28 -2.28 -3.81
C VAL A 118 -3.26 -1.04 -4.70
N SER A 119 -4.40 -0.35 -4.78
CA SER A 119 -4.57 0.86 -5.59
C SER A 119 -4.56 2.10 -4.70
N SER A 120 -3.45 2.84 -4.69
CA SER A 120 -3.42 4.19 -4.13
C SER A 120 -4.08 5.17 -5.11
N THR A 121 -4.95 6.04 -4.60
CA THR A 121 -5.74 6.97 -5.42
C THR A 121 -5.90 8.32 -4.72
N THR A 122 -6.23 9.35 -5.49
CA THR A 122 -6.45 10.71 -4.99
C THR A 122 -7.79 11.25 -5.50
N CYS A 123 -8.47 12.06 -4.68
CA CYS A 123 -9.62 12.84 -5.13
C CYS A 123 -9.20 14.13 -5.85
N ASP A 124 -7.94 14.52 -5.73
CA ASP A 124 -7.38 15.72 -6.33
C ASP A 124 -6.78 15.40 -7.71
N ALA A 125 -7.46 15.88 -8.76
CA ALA A 125 -7.00 15.71 -10.14
C ALA A 125 -5.64 16.39 -10.42
N SER A 126 -5.26 17.41 -9.65
CA SER A 126 -3.97 18.09 -9.81
C SER A 126 -2.80 17.20 -9.38
N VAL A 127 -3.00 16.39 -8.33
CA VAL A 127 -2.02 15.39 -7.88
C VAL A 127 -1.79 14.35 -8.99
N TRP A 128 -2.85 13.91 -9.67
CA TRP A 128 -2.72 13.05 -10.85
C TRP A 128 -1.93 13.70 -11.99
N GLN A 129 -2.23 14.98 -12.27
CA GLN A 129 -1.58 15.70 -13.37
C GLN A 129 -0.07 15.81 -13.16
N MET A 130 0.40 15.98 -11.92
CA MET A 130 1.82 15.96 -11.58
C MET A 130 2.52 14.67 -12.04
N TYR A 131 1.92 13.49 -11.83
CA TYR A 131 2.49 12.21 -12.28
C TYR A 131 2.48 12.05 -13.81
N SER A 132 1.65 12.80 -14.54
CA SER A 132 1.55 12.74 -16.00
C SER A 132 2.59 13.61 -16.74
N THR A 133 3.10 14.66 -16.08
CA THR A 133 4.03 15.65 -16.67
C THR A 133 5.51 15.28 -16.61
N TYR A 134 5.88 14.14 -16.02
CA TYR A 134 7.27 13.64 -15.98
C TYR A 134 7.65 12.77 -17.21
N ASN A 135 6.93 12.92 -18.34
CA ASN A 135 7.24 12.28 -19.62
C ASN A 135 7.66 13.32 -20.67
#